data_AF-A0A7S1VYM6-F1
#
_entry.id   AF-A0A7S1VYM6-F1
#
_cell.length_a   1.000
_cell.length_b   1.000
_cell.length_c   1.000
_cell.angle_alpha   90.00
_cell.angle_beta   90.00
_cell.angle_gamma   90.00
#
_symmetry.space_group_name_H-M   'P 1'
#
loop_
_entity.id
_entity.type
_entity.pdbx_description
1 polymer ?
#
loop_
_entity_poly.entity_id
_entity_poly.type
_entity_poly.pdbx_seq_one_letter_code
_entity_poly.pdbx_strand_id
1 'polypeptide(L)'
;RLDLQKLNLRAGEKAMSLAAFSIATSYLKVGIDMLPNNHWEKHYDLCIKLFSLYAEAKYSMCHFEEVGRVAGIVIKFGKSFQDKQRAYATLIKALGVENRIEDAIDISFRALSQLDVHCSISLPDKSVVMNAWSEMKRKLEAMSDVEFLGYKKMSESSNIAAMKFLHLLI
;
A
#
# COMPACT_ATOMS: atom_id res chain seq x y z
N ARG A 1 -11.70 -27.95 4.72
CA ARG A 1 -10.45 -27.21 5.08
C ARG A 1 -10.47 -25.79 4.52
N LEU A 2 -10.80 -25.60 3.23
CA LEU A 2 -10.97 -24.27 2.62
C LEU A 2 -12.00 -23.37 3.32
N ASP A 3 -13.10 -23.95 3.78
CA ASP A 3 -14.14 -23.20 4.48
C ASP A 3 -13.65 -22.65 5.82
N LEU A 4 -12.77 -23.40 6.51
CA LEU A 4 -12.19 -22.94 7.77
C LEU A 4 -11.18 -21.81 7.56
N GLN A 5 -10.39 -21.84 6.47
CA GLN A 5 -9.49 -20.73 6.14
C GLN A 5 -10.26 -19.45 5.77
N LYS A 6 -11.36 -19.59 5.01
CA LYS A 6 -12.28 -18.48 4.71
C LYS A 6 -12.98 -17.96 5.97
N LEU A 7 -13.35 -18.83 6.91
CA LEU A 7 -13.95 -18.44 8.18
C LEU A 7 -12.94 -17.66 9.04
N ASN A 8 -11.69 -18.12 9.11
CA ASN A 8 -10.60 -17.41 9.78
C ASN A 8 -10.34 -16.04 9.16
N LEU A 9 -10.36 -15.92 7.83
CA LEU A 9 -10.27 -14.61 7.15
C LEU A 9 -11.39 -13.67 7.61
N ARG A 10 -12.65 -14.13 7.57
CA ARG A 10 -13.81 -13.32 8.00
C ARG A 10 -13.74 -12.91 9.46
N ALA A 11 -13.33 -13.83 10.34
CA ALA A 11 -13.15 -13.54 11.76
C ALA A 11 -12.02 -12.50 11.98
N GLY A 12 -10.92 -12.63 11.23
CA GLY A 12 -9.83 -11.65 11.21
C GLY A 12 -10.28 -10.28 10.72
N GLU A 13 -11.02 -10.21 9.61
CA GLU A 13 -11.61 -8.97 9.07
C GLU A 13 -12.53 -8.30 10.10
N LYS A 14 -13.39 -9.09 10.77
CA LYS A 14 -14.27 -8.57 11.81
C LYS A 14 -13.49 -8.04 13.02
N ALA A 15 -12.48 -8.76 13.48
CA ALA A 15 -11.62 -8.33 14.59
C ALA A 15 -10.84 -7.05 14.24
N MET A 16 -10.32 -6.94 13.01
CA MET A 16 -9.68 -5.71 12.52
C MET A 16 -10.63 -4.51 12.55
N SER A 17 -11.88 -4.69 12.13
CA SER A 17 -12.89 -3.60 12.18
C SER A 17 -13.22 -3.12 13.58
N LEU A 18 -12.93 -3.93 14.61
CA LEU A 18 -13.13 -3.63 16.02
C LEU A 18 -11.83 -3.21 16.72
N ALA A 19 -10.74 -2.98 15.98
CA ALA A 19 -9.40 -2.72 16.52
C ALA A 19 -8.87 -3.82 17.47
N ALA A 20 -9.41 -5.04 17.37
CA ALA A 20 -8.99 -6.20 18.17
C ALA A 20 -7.81 -6.92 17.50
N PHE A 21 -6.68 -6.22 17.37
CA PHE A 21 -5.56 -6.65 16.51
C PHE A 21 -4.89 -7.96 16.94
N SER A 22 -4.81 -8.23 18.23
CA SER A 22 -4.29 -9.51 18.75
C SER A 22 -5.18 -10.68 18.34
N ILE A 23 -6.51 -10.52 18.46
CA ILE A 23 -7.50 -11.52 18.04
C ILE A 23 -7.47 -11.70 16.51
N ALA A 24 -7.39 -10.59 15.76
CA ALA A 24 -7.26 -10.65 14.31
C ALA A 24 -6.02 -11.45 13.89
N THR A 25 -4.87 -11.15 14.51
CA THR A 25 -3.61 -11.85 14.31
C THR A 25 -3.76 -13.35 14.54
N SER A 26 -4.41 -13.77 15.63
CA SER A 26 -4.63 -15.19 15.93
C SER A 26 -5.42 -15.91 14.84
N TYR A 27 -6.59 -15.37 14.43
CA TYR A 27 -7.40 -16.01 13.39
C TYR A 27 -6.69 -16.03 12.03
N LEU A 28 -6.07 -14.91 11.64
CA LEU A 28 -5.38 -14.81 10.36
C LEU A 28 -4.17 -15.75 10.29
N LYS A 29 -3.41 -15.87 11.39
CA LYS A 29 -2.30 -16.83 11.48
C LYS A 29 -2.78 -18.26 11.30
N VAL A 30 -3.85 -18.67 11.98
CA VAL A 30 -4.44 -20.00 11.78
C VAL A 30 -4.89 -20.20 10.33
N GLY A 31 -5.52 -19.19 9.73
CA GLY A 31 -5.89 -19.21 8.31
C GLY A 31 -4.70 -19.45 7.38
N ILE A 32 -3.57 -18.78 7.62
CA ILE A 32 -2.32 -18.92 6.85
C ILE A 32 -1.67 -20.29 7.08
N ASP A 33 -1.51 -20.71 8.33
CA ASP A 33 -0.85 -21.97 8.70
C ASP A 33 -1.59 -23.21 8.17
N MET A 34 -2.89 -23.06 7.86
CA MET A 34 -3.72 -24.11 7.27
C MET A 34 -3.67 -24.18 5.74
N LEU A 35 -3.00 -23.26 5.05
CA LEU A 35 -2.95 -23.24 3.59
C LEU A 35 -2.14 -24.43 3.03
N PRO A 36 -2.60 -25.08 1.94
CA PRO A 36 -1.86 -26.19 1.31
C PRO A 36 -0.60 -25.69 0.60
N ASN A 37 0.38 -26.56 0.31
CA ASN A 37 1.67 -26.14 -0.28
C ASN A 37 1.57 -25.31 -1.57
N ASN A 38 0.56 -25.54 -2.42
CA ASN A 38 0.31 -24.80 -3.68
C ASN A 38 -0.77 -23.71 -3.56
N HIS A 39 -0.90 -23.11 -2.38
CA HIS A 39 -1.95 -22.13 -2.11
C HIS A 39 -1.90 -20.88 -2.99
N TRP A 40 -0.71 -20.39 -3.37
CA TRP A 40 -0.58 -19.24 -4.27
C TRP A 40 -1.10 -19.51 -5.68
N GLU A 41 -0.99 -20.75 -6.15
CA GLU A 41 -1.48 -21.18 -7.47
C GLU A 41 -2.99 -21.45 -7.43
N LYS A 42 -3.45 -22.19 -6.42
CA LYS A 42 -4.83 -22.69 -6.34
C LYS A 42 -5.81 -21.77 -5.61
N HIS A 43 -5.32 -20.93 -4.71
CA HIS A 43 -6.12 -20.12 -3.79
C HIS A 43 -5.59 -18.69 -3.69
N TYR A 44 -5.15 -18.15 -4.83
CA TYR A 44 -4.50 -16.86 -4.96
C TYR A 44 -5.21 -15.73 -4.19
N ASP A 45 -6.50 -15.49 -4.45
CA ASP A 45 -7.26 -14.39 -3.85
C ASP A 45 -7.35 -14.51 -2.32
N LEU A 46 -7.46 -15.74 -1.82
CA LEU A 46 -7.49 -16.01 -0.38
C LEU A 46 -6.13 -15.70 0.25
N CYS A 47 -5.05 -16.06 -0.43
CA CYS A 47 -3.69 -15.80 0.04
C CYS A 47 -3.39 -14.30 0.07
N ILE A 48 -3.71 -13.55 -0.99
CA ILE A 48 -3.56 -12.09 -1.01
C ILE A 48 -4.29 -11.47 0.18
N LYS A 49 -5.56 -11.82 0.40
CA LYS A 49 -6.34 -11.26 1.51
C LYS A 49 -5.78 -11.62 2.89
N LEU A 50 -5.47 -12.90 3.13
CA LEU A 50 -4.96 -13.37 4.42
C LEU A 50 -3.63 -12.72 4.77
N PHE A 51 -2.65 -12.78 3.85
CA PHE A 51 -1.32 -12.25 4.11
C PHE A 51 -1.31 -10.72 4.21
N SER A 52 -2.04 -9.99 3.35
CA SER A 52 -2.15 -8.53 3.46
C SER A 52 -2.76 -8.10 4.79
N LEU A 53 -3.86 -8.74 5.20
CA LEU A 53 -4.54 -8.38 6.44
C LEU A 53 -3.73 -8.77 7.68
N TYR A 54 -2.99 -9.88 7.62
CA TYR A 54 -2.07 -10.28 8.69
C TYR A 54 -0.93 -9.28 8.84
N ALA A 55 -0.36 -8.77 7.74
CA ALA A 55 0.66 -7.72 7.79
C ALA A 55 0.13 -6.43 8.43
N GLU A 56 -1.09 -6.00 8.09
CA GLU A 56 -1.73 -4.83 8.70
C GLU A 56 -2.01 -5.00 10.20
N ALA A 57 -2.45 -6.20 10.61
CA ALA A 57 -2.63 -6.53 12.02
C ALA A 57 -1.30 -6.45 12.79
N LYS A 58 -0.21 -6.97 12.21
CA LYS A 58 1.13 -6.89 12.80
C LYS A 58 1.67 -5.48 12.88
N TYR A 59 1.44 -4.66 11.86
CA TYR A 59 1.77 -3.24 11.90
C TYR A 59 1.03 -2.54 13.04
N SER A 60 -0.26 -2.81 13.21
CA SER A 60 -1.08 -2.23 14.28
C SER A 60 -0.64 -2.64 15.69
N MET A 61 0.13 -3.73 15.79
CA MET A 61 0.73 -4.22 17.04
C MET A 61 2.22 -3.85 17.17
N CYS A 62 2.77 -3.03 16.27
CA CYS A 62 4.19 -2.65 16.21
C CYS A 62 5.17 -3.83 16.01
N HIS A 63 4.73 -4.93 15.41
CA HIS A 63 5.59 -6.08 15.08
C HIS A 63 6.25 -5.91 13.70
N PHE A 64 7.11 -4.92 13.55
CA PHE A 64 7.60 -4.45 12.24
C PHE A 64 8.46 -5.48 11.47
N GLU A 65 9.25 -6.31 12.17
CA GLU A 65 9.98 -7.41 11.53
C GLU A 65 9.03 -8.39 10.81
N GLU A 66 7.93 -8.76 11.47
CA GLU A 66 6.89 -9.61 10.86
C GLU A 66 6.19 -8.90 9.71
N VAL A 67 5.96 -7.58 9.79
CA VAL A 67 5.42 -6.78 8.68
C VAL A 67 6.33 -6.91 7.46
N GLY A 68 7.63 -6.69 7.61
CA GLY A 68 8.62 -6.81 6.54
C GLY A 68 8.55 -8.17 5.84
N ARG A 69 8.55 -9.24 6.63
CA ARG A 69 8.48 -10.61 6.11
C ARG A 69 7.16 -10.88 5.37
N VAL A 70 6.02 -10.54 5.96
CA VAL A 70 4.70 -10.89 5.43
C VAL A 70 4.33 -10.00 4.24
N ALA A 71 4.56 -8.69 4.33
CA ALA A 71 4.34 -7.77 3.22
C ALA A 71 5.23 -8.12 2.02
N GLY A 72 6.49 -8.51 2.26
CA GLY A 72 7.40 -8.99 1.22
C GLY A 72 6.86 -10.21 0.46
N ILE A 73 6.20 -11.14 1.15
CA ILE A 73 5.53 -12.30 0.50
C ILE A 73 4.43 -11.81 -0.44
N VAL A 74 3.54 -10.92 0.01
CA VAL A 74 2.46 -10.37 -0.83
C VAL A 74 3.02 -9.62 -2.04
N ILE A 75 4.05 -8.79 -1.84
CA ILE A 75 4.70 -8.04 -2.93
C ILE A 75 5.31 -8.99 -3.97
N LYS A 76 5.93 -10.09 -3.53
CA LYS A 76 6.54 -11.10 -4.39
C LYS A 76 5.52 -11.87 -5.22
N PHE A 77 4.43 -12.32 -4.58
CA PHE A 77 3.43 -13.18 -5.25
C PHE A 77 2.26 -12.41 -5.87
N GLY A 78 2.11 -11.12 -5.56
CA GLY A 78 1.12 -10.23 -6.18
C GLY A 78 1.26 -10.20 -7.71
N LYS A 79 0.13 -10.32 -8.43
CA LYS A 79 0.10 -10.35 -9.91
C LYS A 79 -0.15 -8.97 -10.50
N SER A 80 -0.90 -8.15 -9.79
CA SER A 80 -1.16 -6.74 -10.13
C SER A 80 -0.66 -5.81 -9.04
N PHE A 81 -0.55 -4.51 -9.36
CA PHE A 81 -0.28 -3.49 -8.36
C PHE A 81 -1.37 -3.46 -7.27
N GLN A 82 -2.63 -3.66 -7.66
CA GLN A 82 -3.77 -3.62 -6.75
C GLN A 82 -3.68 -4.70 -5.66
N ASP A 83 -3.14 -5.88 -6.00
CA ASP A 83 -2.88 -6.95 -5.03
C ASP A 83 -1.80 -6.56 -4.02
N LYS A 84 -0.80 -5.79 -4.46
CA LYS A 84 0.39 -5.42 -3.67
C LYS A 84 0.21 -4.13 -2.89
N GLN A 85 -0.70 -3.26 -3.32
CA GLN A 85 -0.84 -1.89 -2.81
C GLN A 85 -0.93 -1.84 -1.28
N ARG A 86 -1.75 -2.71 -0.68
CA ARG A 86 -1.90 -2.78 0.78
C ARG A 86 -0.60 -3.17 1.47
N ALA A 87 0.10 -4.17 0.94
CA ALA A 87 1.36 -4.63 1.50
C ALA A 87 2.46 -3.57 1.38
N TYR A 88 2.57 -2.89 0.23
CA TYR A 88 3.49 -1.75 0.08
C TYR A 88 3.21 -0.65 1.09
N ALA A 89 1.95 -0.21 1.21
CA ALA A 89 1.59 0.86 2.13
C ALA A 89 1.89 0.50 3.59
N THR A 90 1.59 -0.73 4.00
CA THR A 90 1.88 -1.21 5.36
C THR A 90 3.38 -1.29 5.63
N LEU A 91 4.16 -1.75 4.66
CA LEU A 91 5.62 -1.83 4.78
C LEU A 91 6.26 -0.44 4.88
N ILE A 92 5.87 0.50 4.02
CA ILE A 92 6.38 1.88 4.04
C ILE A 92 6.08 2.55 5.38
N LYS A 93 4.86 2.39 5.90
CA LYS A 93 4.49 2.91 7.22
C LYS A 93 5.31 2.29 8.35
N ALA A 94 5.55 0.98 8.32
CA ALA A 94 6.39 0.31 9.31
C ALA A 94 7.81 0.87 9.31
N LEU A 95 8.43 0.98 8.13
CA LEU A 95 9.77 1.54 7.96
C LEU A 95 9.85 3.00 8.45
N GLY A 96 8.80 3.80 8.21
CA GLY A 96 8.71 5.16 8.74
C GLY A 96 8.73 5.20 10.27
N VAL A 97 7.97 4.30 10.93
CA VAL A 97 7.97 4.21 12.41
C VAL A 97 9.32 3.72 12.95
N GLU A 98 10.00 2.85 12.23
CA GLU A 98 11.37 2.38 12.56
C GLU A 98 12.47 3.42 12.24
N ASN A 99 12.11 4.62 11.79
CA ASN A 99 13.04 5.66 11.34
C ASN A 99 13.97 5.23 10.19
N ARG A 100 13.55 4.23 9.41
CA ARG A 100 14.24 3.72 8.21
C ARG A 100 13.74 4.45 6.97
N ILE A 101 13.91 5.77 6.97
CA ILE A 101 13.31 6.67 5.98
C ILE A 101 13.81 6.39 4.56
N GLU A 102 15.11 6.09 4.40
CA GLU A 102 15.69 5.77 3.09
C GLU A 102 15.06 4.51 2.49
N ASP A 103 14.86 3.46 3.29
CA ASP A 103 14.19 2.24 2.85
C ASP A 103 12.72 2.51 2.51
N ALA A 104 12.04 3.35 3.29
CA ALA A 104 10.65 3.75 3.01
C ALA A 104 10.54 4.48 1.67
N ILE A 105 11.50 5.36 1.36
CA ILE A 105 11.59 6.08 0.07
C ILE A 105 11.82 5.11 -1.08
N ASP A 106 12.81 4.24 -0.97
CA ASP A 106 13.14 3.26 -2.02
C ASP A 106 11.96 2.32 -2.32
N ILE A 107 11.29 1.79 -1.29
CA ILE A 107 10.10 0.96 -1.47
C ILE A 107 8.95 1.75 -2.09
N SER A 108 8.76 3.02 -1.70
CA SER A 108 7.74 3.89 -2.30
C SER A 108 8.00 4.17 -3.78
N PHE A 109 9.25 4.42 -4.17
CA PHE A 109 9.63 4.64 -5.57
C PHE A 109 9.42 3.39 -6.42
N ARG A 110 9.71 2.20 -5.87
CA ARG A 110 9.40 0.91 -6.53
C ARG A 110 7.89 0.67 -6.69
N ALA A 111 7.07 1.18 -5.76
CA ALA A 111 5.62 1.12 -5.89
C ALA A 111 5.12 2.11 -6.95
N LEU A 112 5.62 3.34 -6.94
CA LEU A 112 5.28 4.39 -7.91
C LEU A 112 5.69 4.02 -9.34
N SER A 113 6.83 3.35 -9.54
CA SER A 113 7.26 2.92 -10.87
C SER A 113 6.34 1.85 -11.48
N GLN A 114 5.64 1.04 -10.67
CA GLN A 114 4.59 0.12 -11.15
C GLN A 114 3.30 0.83 -11.55
N LEU A 115 3.19 2.13 -11.26
CA LEU A 115 2.10 3.01 -11.68
C LEU A 115 2.55 4.00 -12.77
N ASP A 116 3.68 3.74 -13.42
CA ASP A 116 4.31 4.61 -14.43
C ASP A 116 4.69 6.02 -13.91
N VAL A 117 4.86 6.15 -12.59
CA VAL A 117 5.34 7.38 -11.94
C VAL A 117 6.79 7.20 -11.54
N HIS A 118 7.69 7.90 -12.21
CA HIS A 118 9.12 7.84 -11.94
C HIS A 118 9.56 9.00 -11.07
N CYS A 119 10.12 8.69 -9.90
CA CYS A 119 10.72 9.65 -8.98
C CYS A 119 12.23 9.46 -8.91
N SER A 120 12.97 10.55 -8.68
CA SER A 120 14.41 10.51 -8.41
C SER A 120 14.70 10.96 -6.99
N ILE A 121 15.72 10.36 -6.37
CA ILE A 121 16.24 10.79 -5.06
C ILE A 121 17.06 12.08 -5.24
N SER A 122 17.65 12.29 -6.41
CA SER A 122 18.41 13.50 -6.68
C SER A 122 17.50 14.72 -6.69
N LEU A 123 17.91 15.77 -5.96
CA LEU A 123 17.24 17.06 -6.05
C LEU A 123 17.31 17.54 -7.51
N PRO A 124 16.16 17.87 -8.13
CA PRO A 124 16.16 18.49 -9.43
C PRO A 124 16.89 19.83 -9.37
N ASP A 125 17.46 20.25 -10.51
CA ASP A 125 18.03 21.59 -10.61
C ASP A 125 16.97 22.65 -10.26
N LYS A 126 17.39 23.73 -9.60
CA LYS A 126 16.50 24.80 -9.15
C LYS A 126 15.67 25.36 -10.32
N SER A 127 16.25 25.45 -11.52
CA SER A 127 15.53 25.92 -12.70
C SER A 127 14.36 25.00 -13.09
N VAL A 128 14.50 23.68 -12.95
CA VAL A 128 13.45 22.70 -13.24
C VAL A 128 12.26 22.92 -12.31
N VAL A 129 12.52 23.06 -11.00
CA VAL A 129 11.48 23.32 -10.00
C VAL A 129 10.78 24.66 -10.27
N MET A 130 11.56 25.72 -10.54
CA MET A 130 11.03 27.05 -10.82
C MET A 130 10.19 27.09 -12.09
N ASN A 131 10.59 26.36 -13.13
CA ASN A 131 9.83 26.25 -14.38
C ASN A 131 8.49 25.53 -14.15
N ALA A 132 8.50 24.40 -13.46
CA ALA A 132 7.29 23.65 -13.12
C ALA A 132 6.33 24.49 -12.25
N TRP A 133 6.86 25.19 -11.25
CA TRP A 133 6.09 26.11 -10.40
C TRP A 133 5.45 27.24 -11.22
N SER A 134 6.21 27.87 -12.10
CA SER A 134 5.73 28.97 -12.94
C SER A 134 4.66 28.50 -13.93
N GLU A 135 4.82 27.30 -14.49
CA GLU A 135 3.82 26.69 -15.36
C GLU A 135 2.51 26.39 -14.61
N MET A 136 2.61 25.76 -13.43
CA MET A 136 1.46 25.48 -12.57
C MET A 136 0.73 26.77 -12.18
N LYS A 137 1.47 27.77 -11.72
CA LYS A 137 0.92 29.07 -11.32
C LYS A 137 0.17 29.74 -12.47
N ARG A 138 0.78 29.82 -13.65
CA ARG A 138 0.14 30.37 -14.85
C ARG A 138 -1.14 29.62 -15.24
N LYS A 139 -1.14 28.28 -15.15
CA LYS A 139 -2.34 27.46 -15.42
C LYS A 139 -3.47 27.76 -14.43
N LEU A 140 -3.14 27.96 -13.15
CA LEU A 140 -4.12 28.31 -12.12
C LEU A 140 -4.63 29.74 -12.27
N GLU A 141 -3.76 30.72 -12.57
CA GLU A 141 -4.15 32.12 -12.78
C GLU A 141 -5.00 32.33 -14.03
N ALA A 142 -4.81 31.50 -15.06
CA ALA A 142 -5.63 31.52 -16.27
C ALA A 142 -7.00 30.83 -16.11
N MET A 143 -7.24 30.17 -14.98
CA MET A 143 -8.44 29.37 -14.73
C MET A 143 -9.43 30.16 -13.88
N SER A 144 -10.69 30.22 -14.31
CA SER A 144 -11.75 30.81 -13.50
C SER A 144 -12.17 29.90 -12.34
N ASP A 145 -12.75 30.47 -11.30
CA ASP A 145 -13.28 29.70 -10.16
C ASP A 145 -14.31 28.65 -10.61
N VAL A 146 -15.14 28.97 -11.60
CA VAL A 146 -16.15 28.06 -12.15
C VAL A 146 -15.50 26.87 -12.85
N GLU A 147 -14.47 27.11 -13.65
CA GLU A 147 -13.71 26.04 -14.30
C GLU A 147 -13.00 25.17 -13.27
N PHE A 148 -12.33 25.79 -12.28
CA PHE A 148 -11.63 25.09 -11.21
C PHE A 148 -12.57 24.18 -10.41
N LEU A 149 -13.74 24.70 -10.00
CA LEU A 149 -14.76 23.90 -9.30
C LEU A 149 -15.39 22.83 -10.20
N GLY A 150 -15.40 23.06 -11.51
CA GLY A 150 -15.87 22.10 -12.53
C GLY A 150 -14.87 21.01 -12.90
N TYR A 151 -13.63 21.05 -12.39
CA TYR A 151 -12.64 20.03 -12.72
C TYR A 151 -13.09 18.63 -12.30
N LYS A 152 -12.86 17.67 -13.20
CA LYS A 152 -13.16 16.28 -12.92
C LYS A 152 -12.32 15.82 -11.74
N LYS A 153 -12.98 15.40 -10.67
CA LYS A 153 -12.33 14.68 -9.56
C LYS A 153 -11.49 13.53 -10.14
N MET A 154 -10.26 13.38 -9.64
CA MET A 154 -9.38 12.29 -10.02
C MET A 154 -10.11 10.95 -9.89
N SER A 155 -10.34 10.28 -11.02
CA SER A 155 -11.14 9.05 -11.11
C SER A 155 -10.30 7.80 -11.37
N GLU A 156 -9.15 7.96 -12.03
CA GLU A 156 -8.29 6.84 -12.40
C GLU A 156 -7.64 6.22 -11.17
N SER A 157 -7.80 4.90 -11.02
CA SER A 157 -7.34 4.16 -9.85
C SER A 157 -5.82 4.22 -9.67
N SER A 158 -5.06 4.22 -10.78
CA SER A 158 -3.60 4.38 -10.79
C SER A 158 -3.17 5.74 -10.23
N ASN A 159 -3.79 6.83 -10.70
CA ASN A 159 -3.47 8.19 -10.23
C ASN A 159 -3.83 8.37 -8.74
N ILE A 160 -4.99 7.85 -8.31
CA ILE A 160 -5.39 7.88 -6.90
C ILE A 160 -4.39 7.08 -6.05
N ALA A 161 -3.93 5.92 -6.54
CA ALA A 161 -2.93 5.12 -5.85
C ALA A 161 -1.58 5.85 -5.77
N ALA A 162 -1.11 6.45 -6.87
CA ALA A 162 0.14 7.21 -6.90
C ALA A 162 0.10 8.35 -5.88
N MET A 163 -1.00 9.12 -5.82
CA MET A 163 -1.18 10.18 -4.81
C MET A 163 -1.11 9.65 -3.38
N LYS A 164 -1.65 8.46 -3.10
CA LYS A 164 -1.54 7.83 -1.77
C LYS A 164 -0.08 7.51 -1.42
N PHE A 165 0.70 6.99 -2.35
CA PHE A 165 2.12 6.68 -2.10
C PHE A 165 2.98 7.93 -1.96
N LEU A 166 2.72 8.97 -2.77
CA LEU A 166 3.37 10.27 -2.61
C LEU A 166 3.07 10.88 -1.24
N HIS A 167 1.82 10.76 -0.75
CA HIS A 167 1.48 11.23 0.59
C HIS A 167 2.19 10.47 1.71
N LEU A 168 2.52 9.19 1.54
CA LEU A 168 3.28 8.43 2.54
C LEU A 168 4.74 8.88 2.68
N LEU A 169 5.22 9.73 1.77
CA LEU A 169 6.59 10.27 1.76
C LEU A 169 6.71 11.65 2.41
N ILE A 170 5.58 12.28 2.80
CA ILE A 170 5.51 13.64 3.35
C ILE A 170 5.07 13.55 4.81
#